data_AF-A0A8J6K3N8-F1
#
_entry.id   AF-A0A8J6K3N8-F1
#
_cell.length_a   1.000
_cell.length_b   1.000
_cell.length_c   1.000
_cell.angle_alpha   90.00
_cell.angle_beta   90.00
_cell.angle_gamma   90.00
#
_symmetry.space_group_name_H-M   'P 1'
#
loop_
_entity.id
_entity.type
_entity.pdbx_description
1 polymer ?
#
loop_
_entity_poly.entity_id
_entity_poly.type
_entity_poly.pdbx_seq_one_letter_code
_entity_poly.pdbx_strand_id
1 'polypeptide(L)'
;MDPRLGDFSSASSIEVLSALLNNGEEEEDDEALSSSSVINPGDIGPLRPEKNGSTPLQKDKNSKEIWDVLEVPDGSEFDDSLDPREQPDYEMFFKQRVGSEDLFLGMSRKDPSTACCEELAVKIHLPNTKTSDVSLDIRRKFLDLRTPKYKLGLHLPHPVNEKTAKAKFKVDTETLEVTLTMVRDFDFVNFS
;
A
#
# COMPACT_ATOMS: atom_id res chain seq x y z
N MET A 1 17.81 -30.35 14.94
CA MET A 1 17.99 -30.37 16.40
C MET A 1 18.75 -29.10 16.79
N ASP A 2 17.97 -28.03 16.86
CA ASP A 2 18.04 -26.84 17.73
C ASP A 2 19.34 -26.03 17.86
N PRO A 3 19.43 -24.84 17.22
CA PRO A 3 20.10 -23.71 17.83
C PRO A 3 19.18 -23.14 18.92
N ARG A 4 19.54 -23.36 20.17
CA ARG A 4 18.85 -22.82 21.33
C ARG A 4 18.89 -21.29 21.27
N LEU A 5 17.71 -20.66 21.20
CA LEU A 5 17.48 -19.27 21.60
C LEU A 5 17.98 -19.13 23.05
N GLY A 6 19.17 -18.56 23.22
CA GLY A 6 19.75 -18.22 24.52
C GLY A 6 19.48 -16.77 24.84
N ASP A 7 19.04 -16.53 26.08
CA ASP A 7 18.75 -15.24 26.71
C ASP A 7 19.60 -14.06 26.23
N PHE A 8 18.96 -13.05 25.61
CA PHE A 8 19.56 -11.73 25.37
C PHE A 8 19.56 -10.82 26.62
N SER A 9 19.06 -11.32 27.75
CA SER A 9 18.89 -10.55 28.98
C SER A 9 20.13 -10.63 29.89
N SER A 10 21.28 -10.18 29.39
CA SER A 10 22.47 -9.97 30.22
C SER A 10 22.90 -8.50 30.13
N ALA A 11 23.30 -7.90 31.25
CA ALA A 11 23.79 -6.52 31.27
C ALA A 11 24.97 -6.32 30.30
N SER A 12 25.78 -7.35 30.10
CA SER A 12 26.86 -7.39 29.10
C SER A 12 26.37 -7.28 27.66
N SER A 13 25.16 -7.78 27.33
CA SER A 13 24.60 -7.65 25.98
C SER A 13 24.28 -6.19 25.64
N ILE A 14 23.87 -5.39 26.63
CA ILE A 14 23.58 -3.96 26.44
C ILE A 14 24.88 -3.16 26.22
N GLU A 15 25.97 -3.50 26.92
CA GLU A 15 27.26 -2.85 26.72
C GLU A 15 27.81 -3.09 25.31
N VAL A 16 27.71 -4.33 24.79
CA VAL A 16 28.14 -4.67 23.43
C VAL A 16 27.31 -3.92 22.37
N LEU A 17 25.99 -3.82 22.57
CA LEU A 17 25.11 -3.04 21.70
C LEU A 17 25.44 -1.54 21.75
N SER A 18 25.74 -1.00 22.93
CA SER A 18 26.12 0.42 23.07
C SER A 18 27.40 0.74 22.29
N ALA A 19 28.37 -0.17 22.27
CA ALA A 19 29.60 -0.01 21.51
C ALA A 19 29.40 -0.08 19.99
N LEU A 20 28.42 -0.86 19.51
CA LEU A 20 28.07 -0.92 18.09
C LEU A 20 27.30 0.31 17.61
N LEU A 21 26.44 0.87 18.48
CA LEU A 21 25.63 2.04 18.15
C LEU A 21 26.42 3.35 18.28
N ASN A 22 27.48 3.35 19.09
CA ASN A 22 28.38 4.49 19.20
C ASN A 22 29.35 4.49 18.01
N ASN A 23 28.82 4.87 16.85
CA ASN A 23 29.60 5.16 15.66
C ASN A 23 30.54 6.31 16.02
N GLY A 24 31.82 6.00 16.20
CA GLY A 24 32.84 6.99 16.54
C GLY A 24 32.72 8.22 15.63
N GLU A 25 32.83 9.39 16.23
CA GLU A 25 33.03 10.66 15.54
C GLU A 25 34.33 10.50 14.74
N GLU A 26 34.20 10.09 13.48
CA GLU A 26 35.30 10.13 12.52
C GLU A 26 35.49 11.60 12.15
N GLU A 27 36.66 12.10 12.54
CA GLU A 27 37.16 13.44 12.30
C GLU A 27 37.07 13.80 10.80
N GLU A 28 36.57 15.01 10.53
CA GLU A 28 36.63 15.65 9.22
C GLU A 28 38.07 15.67 8.70
N ASP A 29 38.30 15.02 7.56
CA ASP A 29 39.47 15.30 6.72
C ASP A 29 38.98 15.69 5.32
N ASP A 30 38.79 17.00 5.15
CA ASP A 30 38.51 17.67 3.88
C ASP A 30 39.75 17.62 2.98
N GLU A 31 39.90 16.58 2.16
CA GLU A 31 40.88 16.57 1.07
C GLU A 31 40.18 16.48 -0.30
N ALA A 32 40.15 17.64 -0.96
CA ALA A 32 39.67 17.81 -2.32
C ALA A 32 40.58 17.11 -3.34
N LEU A 33 40.05 16.09 -4.03
CA LEU A 33 40.68 15.52 -5.22
C LEU A 33 39.92 15.88 -6.49
N SER A 34 40.51 16.83 -7.20
CA SER A 34 40.32 17.19 -8.59
C SER A 34 40.44 15.98 -9.54
N SER A 35 39.37 15.69 -10.29
CA SER A 35 39.43 15.57 -11.76
C SER A 35 38.03 15.23 -12.31
N SER A 36 37.24 16.26 -12.61
CA SER A 36 36.02 16.10 -13.40
C SER A 36 36.39 15.80 -14.85
N SER A 37 36.44 14.51 -15.21
CA SER A 37 36.51 14.07 -16.61
C SER A 37 35.24 14.52 -17.32
N VAL A 38 35.36 15.38 -18.34
CA VAL A 38 34.26 15.85 -19.18
C VAL A 38 33.80 14.70 -20.08
N ILE A 39 32.95 13.83 -19.54
CA ILE A 39 32.20 12.80 -20.27
C ILE A 39 31.20 13.49 -21.20
N ASN A 40 31.39 13.32 -22.51
CA ASN A 40 30.42 13.74 -23.52
C ASN A 40 29.56 12.55 -23.95
N PRO A 41 28.30 12.74 -24.38
CA PRO A 41 27.33 11.66 -24.64
C PRO A 41 27.71 10.61 -25.71
N GLY A 42 28.84 10.77 -26.40
CA GLY A 42 29.33 9.83 -27.43
C GLY A 42 30.34 8.79 -26.95
N ASP A 43 30.77 8.81 -25.68
CA ASP A 43 31.91 7.99 -25.19
C ASP A 43 31.51 6.85 -24.24
N ILE A 44 30.22 6.54 -24.13
CA ILE A 44 29.73 5.38 -23.37
C ILE A 44 29.35 4.27 -24.35
N GLY A 45 30.32 3.42 -24.67
CA GLY A 45 30.11 2.20 -25.44
C GLY A 45 31.20 1.17 -25.18
N PRO A 46 30.90 -0.04 -24.72
CA PRO A 46 31.88 -1.10 -24.65
C PRO A 46 32.37 -1.49 -26.06
N LEU A 47 33.70 -1.53 -26.23
CA LEU A 47 34.36 -2.29 -27.30
C LEU A 47 33.86 -3.75 -27.23
N ARG A 48 33.42 -4.32 -28.35
CA ARG A 48 32.94 -5.72 -28.46
C ARG A 48 34.02 -6.73 -27.99
N PRO A 49 33.68 -8.02 -27.77
CA PRO A 49 32.73 -8.61 -26.81
C PRO A 49 33.42 -9.68 -25.93
N GLU A 50 33.05 -9.82 -24.65
CA GLU A 50 33.39 -11.02 -23.85
C GLU A 50 32.12 -11.50 -23.11
N LYS A 51 31.76 -12.78 -23.31
CA LYS A 51 30.65 -13.46 -22.65
C LYS A 51 31.02 -13.71 -21.19
N ASN A 52 30.18 -13.32 -20.22
CA ASN A 52 30.03 -13.98 -18.91
C ASN A 52 28.68 -13.59 -18.28
N GLY A 53 28.10 -14.53 -17.53
CA GLY A 53 26.66 -14.69 -17.35
C GLY A 53 26.00 -13.84 -16.28
N SER A 54 24.75 -13.49 -16.57
CA SER A 54 23.66 -13.30 -15.61
C SER A 54 22.36 -13.41 -16.41
N THR A 55 21.53 -14.40 -16.12
CA THR A 55 20.25 -14.66 -16.78
C THR A 55 19.35 -13.41 -16.69
N PRO A 56 19.06 -12.70 -17.79
CA PRO A 56 17.98 -11.73 -17.81
C PRO A 56 16.70 -12.50 -18.06
N LEU A 57 15.68 -12.28 -17.22
CA LEU A 57 14.30 -12.65 -17.53
C LEU A 57 14.02 -12.23 -18.98
N GLN A 58 13.55 -13.20 -19.76
CA GLN A 58 13.32 -13.06 -21.19
C GLN A 58 12.33 -11.92 -21.41
N LYS A 59 12.85 -10.76 -21.83
CA LYS A 59 12.03 -9.69 -22.40
C LYS A 59 11.48 -10.23 -23.71
N ASP A 60 10.19 -10.53 -23.75
CA ASP A 60 9.51 -10.91 -24.99
C ASP A 60 9.68 -9.76 -25.99
N LYS A 61 10.52 -9.98 -27.01
CA LYS A 61 10.88 -8.97 -28.02
C LYS A 61 9.75 -8.68 -29.03
N ASN A 62 8.48 -8.98 -28.68
CA ASN A 62 7.37 -8.93 -29.63
C ASN A 62 6.08 -8.30 -29.10
N SER A 63 6.12 -7.52 -28.02
CA SER A 63 5.06 -6.53 -27.78
C SER A 63 5.58 -5.16 -28.21
N LYS A 64 4.80 -4.42 -29.00
CA LYS A 64 5.04 -3.00 -29.30
C LYS A 64 4.76 -2.11 -28.08
N GLU A 65 4.76 -2.67 -26.88
CA GLU A 65 4.51 -1.97 -25.64
C GLU A 65 5.82 -1.37 -25.16
N ILE A 66 5.79 -0.04 -25.02
CA ILE A 66 6.94 0.75 -24.57
C ILE A 66 7.19 0.51 -23.06
N TRP A 67 6.15 0.07 -22.33
CA TRP A 67 6.17 -0.12 -20.87
C TRP A 67 5.80 -1.56 -20.53
N ASP A 68 6.52 -2.18 -19.59
CA ASP A 68 6.10 -3.43 -18.95
C ASP A 68 4.98 -3.13 -17.93
N VAL A 69 4.04 -4.07 -17.75
CA VAL A 69 2.93 -3.94 -16.78
C VAL A 69 3.45 -3.77 -15.35
N LEU A 70 4.66 -4.27 -15.07
CA LEU A 70 5.34 -4.08 -13.78
C LEU A 70 6.11 -2.75 -13.67
N GLU A 71 6.35 -2.04 -14.78
CA GLU A 71 7.11 -0.79 -14.84
C GLU A 71 6.23 0.45 -14.66
N VAL A 72 4.92 0.34 -14.94
CA VAL A 72 3.94 1.39 -14.65
C VAL A 72 3.51 1.25 -13.18
N PRO A 73 3.80 2.24 -12.31
CA PRO A 73 3.30 2.21 -10.94
C PRO A 73 1.77 2.21 -10.95
N ASP A 74 1.15 1.16 -10.36
CA ASP A 74 -0.30 1.09 -10.14
C ASP A 74 -0.75 2.34 -9.35
N GLY A 75 -1.39 3.30 -10.03
CA GLY A 75 -1.88 4.54 -9.40
C GLY A 75 -1.51 5.85 -10.08
N SER A 76 -0.54 5.87 -11.00
CA SER A 76 -0.18 7.11 -11.72
C SER A 76 -1.28 7.64 -12.64
N GLU A 77 -2.28 6.81 -12.96
CA GLU A 77 -3.47 7.21 -13.72
C GLU A 77 -4.47 8.06 -12.91
N PHE A 78 -4.28 8.17 -11.59
CA PHE A 78 -5.19 8.87 -10.68
C PHE A 78 -4.57 10.09 -9.99
N ASP A 79 -3.31 10.40 -10.28
CA ASP A 79 -2.66 11.63 -9.82
C ASP A 79 -3.11 12.82 -10.67
N ASP A 80 -4.31 13.30 -10.35
CA ASP A 80 -4.97 14.39 -11.06
C ASP A 80 -4.63 15.75 -10.46
N SER A 81 -3.35 16.11 -10.51
CA SER A 81 -2.89 17.49 -10.28
C SER A 81 -3.53 18.54 -11.21
N LEU A 82 -4.35 18.11 -12.19
CA LEU A 82 -4.99 18.92 -13.22
C LEU A 82 -6.54 18.86 -13.21
N ASP A 83 -7.18 18.08 -12.32
CA ASP A 83 -8.64 18.03 -12.25
C ASP A 83 -9.19 19.18 -11.37
N PRO A 84 -10.11 20.03 -11.87
CA PRO A 84 -10.64 21.16 -11.11
C PRO A 84 -11.62 20.77 -9.98
N ARG A 85 -11.92 19.47 -9.82
CA ARG A 85 -12.86 18.98 -8.80
C ARG A 85 -12.20 18.89 -7.43
N GLU A 86 -12.93 19.35 -6.42
CA GLU A 86 -12.47 19.27 -5.04
C GLU A 86 -12.51 17.81 -4.54
N GLN A 87 -11.54 17.46 -3.70
CA GLN A 87 -11.54 16.18 -2.99
C GLN A 87 -12.52 16.29 -1.81
N PRO A 88 -13.49 15.37 -1.69
CA PRO A 88 -14.42 15.36 -0.56
C PRO A 88 -13.75 14.82 0.71
N ASP A 89 -14.21 15.27 1.88
CA ASP A 89 -13.79 14.71 3.16
C ASP A 89 -14.20 13.24 3.27
N TYR A 90 -13.28 12.40 3.72
CA TYR A 90 -13.52 10.97 3.88
C TYR A 90 -12.90 10.42 5.16
N GLU A 91 -13.53 9.37 5.68
CA GLU A 91 -13.09 8.64 6.87
C GLU A 91 -13.15 7.14 6.59
N MET A 92 -12.12 6.40 7.02
CA MET A 92 -12.02 4.95 6.86
C MET A 92 -12.20 4.25 8.21
N PHE A 93 -13.06 3.24 8.25
CA PHE A 93 -13.37 2.46 9.44
C PHE A 93 -13.23 0.97 9.15
N PHE A 94 -12.58 0.23 10.05
CA PHE A 94 -12.59 -1.22 10.02
C PHE A 94 -13.81 -1.74 10.79
N LYS A 95 -14.57 -2.64 10.17
CA LYS A 95 -15.76 -3.26 10.74
C LYS A 95 -15.51 -4.74 11.00
N GLN A 96 -15.66 -5.12 12.26
CA GLN A 96 -15.65 -6.50 12.71
C GLN A 96 -17.07 -7.04 12.82
N ARG A 97 -17.30 -8.22 12.25
CA ARG A 97 -18.56 -8.94 12.41
C ARG A 97 -18.52 -9.73 13.71
N VAL A 98 -19.19 -9.23 14.75
CA VAL A 98 -19.32 -9.90 16.04
C VAL A 98 -20.65 -10.65 16.13
N GLY A 99 -20.59 -11.92 16.53
CA GLY A 99 -21.75 -12.75 16.79
C GLY A 99 -22.08 -12.81 18.29
N SER A 100 -23.21 -13.42 18.64
CA SER A 100 -23.53 -13.73 20.03
C SER A 100 -22.54 -14.73 20.64
N GLU A 101 -21.95 -15.64 19.86
CA GLU A 101 -20.90 -16.53 20.33
C GLU A 101 -19.63 -15.77 20.78
N ASP A 102 -19.32 -14.67 20.09
CA ASP A 102 -18.14 -13.85 20.35
C ASP A 102 -18.38 -13.02 21.63
N LEU A 103 -19.56 -12.41 21.72
CA LEU A 103 -19.93 -11.55 22.84
C LEU A 103 -20.18 -12.33 24.15
N PHE A 104 -20.80 -13.51 24.06
CA PHE A 104 -21.26 -14.25 25.25
C PHE A 104 -20.40 -15.47 25.58
N LEU A 105 -19.78 -16.12 24.60
CA LEU A 105 -19.07 -17.39 24.81
C LEU A 105 -17.56 -17.29 24.59
N GLY A 106 -17.06 -16.19 23.98
CA GLY A 106 -15.64 -16.02 23.66
C GLY A 106 -15.07 -17.16 22.82
N MET A 107 -15.91 -17.83 22.03
CA MET A 107 -15.52 -18.99 21.23
C MET A 107 -14.88 -18.57 19.90
N SER A 108 -15.30 -17.41 19.37
CA SER A 108 -14.63 -16.76 18.25
C SER A 108 -13.28 -16.29 18.76
N ARG A 109 -12.17 -16.75 18.15
CA ARG A 109 -10.81 -16.27 18.48
C ARG A 109 -10.55 -14.87 17.91
N LYS A 110 -11.59 -14.03 17.85
CA LYS A 110 -11.51 -12.68 17.32
C LYS A 110 -10.99 -11.76 18.41
N ASP A 111 -10.13 -10.85 18.02
CA ASP A 111 -9.54 -9.84 18.91
C ASP A 111 -9.85 -8.44 18.34
N PRO A 112 -9.74 -7.36 19.15
CA PRO A 112 -10.12 -6.01 18.70
C PRO A 112 -9.14 -5.41 17.68
N SER A 113 -8.15 -6.17 17.19
CA SER A 113 -7.27 -5.75 16.11
C SER A 113 -8.00 -5.62 14.77
N THR A 114 -7.45 -4.78 13.91
CA THR A 114 -7.84 -4.70 12.50
C THR A 114 -7.61 -6.03 11.77
N ALA A 115 -6.77 -6.92 12.30
CA ALA A 115 -6.57 -8.27 11.79
C ALA A 115 -7.85 -9.13 11.79
N CYS A 116 -8.77 -8.92 12.74
CA CYS A 116 -10.05 -9.64 12.81
C CYS A 116 -11.22 -8.89 12.14
N CYS A 117 -10.97 -7.74 11.50
CA CYS A 117 -11.98 -7.01 10.75
C CYS A 117 -12.14 -7.55 9.33
N GLU A 118 -13.35 -7.99 8.98
CA GLU A 118 -13.71 -8.56 7.68
C GLU A 118 -14.04 -7.47 6.64
N GLU A 119 -14.57 -6.33 7.11
CA GLU A 119 -15.11 -5.28 6.27
C GLU A 119 -14.38 -3.94 6.50
N LEU A 120 -14.15 -3.19 5.42
CA LEU A 120 -13.69 -1.81 5.43
C LEU A 120 -14.86 -0.91 5.03
N ALA A 121 -15.23 0.03 5.90
CA ALA A 121 -16.26 1.02 5.64
C ALA A 121 -15.64 2.40 5.41
N VAL A 122 -15.81 2.96 4.22
CA VAL A 122 -15.39 4.31 3.87
C VAL A 122 -16.61 5.23 3.90
N LYS A 123 -16.60 6.24 4.76
CA LYS A 123 -17.60 7.30 4.79
C LYS A 123 -17.06 8.49 4.02
N ILE A 124 -17.81 8.96 3.03
CA ILE A 124 -17.40 10.07 2.17
C ILE A 124 -18.49 11.13 2.27
N HIS A 125 -18.11 12.32 2.72
CA HIS A 125 -19.03 13.44 2.88
C HIS A 125 -19.21 14.14 1.53
N LEU A 126 -20.44 14.18 1.01
CA LEU A 126 -20.74 14.68 -0.32
C LEU A 126 -21.89 15.68 -0.26
N PRO A 127 -21.64 16.91 0.23
CA PRO A 127 -22.70 17.88 0.44
C PRO A 127 -23.27 18.37 -0.89
N ASN A 128 -24.59 18.57 -0.94
CA ASN A 128 -25.34 18.96 -2.14
C ASN A 128 -25.21 18.00 -3.35
N THR A 129 -24.95 16.72 -3.12
CA THR A 129 -24.90 15.71 -4.20
C THR A 129 -26.18 14.87 -4.26
N LYS A 130 -26.61 14.52 -5.48
CA LYS A 130 -27.73 13.60 -5.70
C LYS A 130 -27.20 12.17 -5.83
N THR A 131 -27.96 11.21 -5.33
CA THR A 131 -27.63 9.77 -5.43
C THR A 131 -27.46 9.28 -6.86
N SER A 132 -28.19 9.86 -7.82
CA SER A 132 -28.15 9.50 -9.24
C SER A 132 -26.85 9.88 -9.94
N ASP A 133 -26.14 10.89 -9.42
CA ASP A 133 -24.96 11.47 -10.05
C ASP A 133 -23.65 10.92 -9.46
N VAL A 134 -23.74 9.93 -8.57
CA VAL A 134 -22.58 9.28 -7.95
C VAL A 134 -22.21 8.04 -8.76
N SER A 135 -21.02 8.08 -9.35
CA SER A 135 -20.37 6.91 -9.94
C SER A 135 -19.27 6.43 -8.99
N LEU A 136 -19.31 5.15 -8.64
CA LEU A 136 -18.35 4.49 -7.76
C LEU A 136 -17.76 3.29 -8.52
N ASP A 137 -16.46 3.33 -8.78
CA ASP A 137 -15.70 2.23 -9.36
C ASP A 137 -14.80 1.63 -8.28
N ILE A 138 -14.97 0.33 -8.03
CA ILE A 138 -14.24 -0.39 -7.00
C ILE A 138 -13.38 -1.41 -7.70
N ARG A 139 -12.07 -1.27 -7.52
CA ARG A 139 -11.07 -2.23 -7.96
C ARG A 139 -10.49 -2.93 -6.75
N ARG A 140 -9.76 -4.01 -7.01
CA ARG A 140 -9.07 -4.78 -5.97
C ARG A 140 -8.33 -3.94 -4.93
N LYS A 141 -7.56 -2.90 -5.30
CA LYS A 141 -6.78 -2.05 -4.37
C LYS A 141 -7.07 -0.56 -4.51
N PHE A 142 -8.08 -0.19 -5.27
CA PHE A 142 -8.36 1.20 -5.60
C PHE A 142 -9.85 1.47 -5.57
N LEU A 143 -10.24 2.61 -5.02
CA LEU A 143 -11.61 3.11 -5.01
C LEU A 143 -11.64 4.46 -5.71
N ASP A 144 -12.37 4.53 -6.82
CA ASP A 144 -12.63 5.77 -7.54
C ASP A 144 -14.08 6.18 -7.29
N LEU A 145 -14.26 7.40 -6.81
CA LEU A 145 -15.56 8.05 -6.72
C LEU A 145 -15.55 9.28 -7.61
N ARG A 146 -16.54 9.33 -8.49
CA ARG A 146 -16.74 10.43 -9.43
C ARG A 146 -18.14 10.99 -9.31
N THR A 147 -18.20 12.28 -9.00
CA THR A 147 -19.43 13.08 -9.04
C THR A 147 -19.21 14.32 -9.92
N PRO A 148 -20.25 15.10 -10.25
CA PRO A 148 -20.07 16.32 -11.04
C PRO A 148 -19.16 17.35 -10.36
N LYS A 149 -19.18 17.42 -9.01
CA LYS A 149 -18.48 18.42 -8.21
C LYS A 149 -17.21 17.88 -7.53
N TYR A 150 -17.24 16.64 -7.08
CA TYR A 150 -16.17 16.02 -6.30
C TYR A 150 -15.59 14.79 -7.01
N LYS A 151 -14.30 14.55 -6.75
CA LYS A 151 -13.59 13.35 -7.19
C LYS A 151 -12.75 12.83 -6.04
N LEU A 152 -12.74 11.52 -5.85
CA LEU A 152 -11.92 10.88 -4.82
C LEU A 152 -11.34 9.59 -5.39
N GLY A 153 -10.02 9.59 -5.59
CA GLY A 153 -9.25 8.37 -5.86
C GLY A 153 -8.53 7.94 -4.58
N LEU A 154 -8.89 6.80 -4.02
CA LEU A 154 -8.33 6.29 -2.76
C LEU A 154 -7.68 4.92 -2.96
N HIS A 155 -6.40 4.83 -2.61
CA HIS A 155 -5.71 3.54 -2.51
C HIS A 155 -6.10 2.82 -1.22
N LEU A 156 -6.53 1.57 -1.36
CA LEU A 156 -6.97 0.75 -0.25
C LEU A 156 -5.77 0.01 0.38
N PRO A 157 -5.70 -0.10 1.72
CA PRO A 157 -4.57 -0.74 2.41
C PRO A 157 -4.53 -2.26 2.17
N HIS A 158 -5.69 -2.89 2.00
CA HIS A 158 -5.81 -4.31 1.69
C HIS A 158 -6.66 -4.51 0.44
N PRO A 159 -6.41 -5.61 -0.29
CA PRO A 159 -7.24 -5.92 -1.43
C PRO A 159 -8.67 -6.26 -1.00
N VAL A 160 -9.65 -5.83 -1.79
CA VAL A 160 -11.08 -6.01 -1.54
C VAL A 160 -11.74 -6.84 -2.64
N ASN A 161 -12.90 -7.43 -2.31
CA ASN A 161 -13.74 -8.13 -3.27
C ASN A 161 -14.78 -7.18 -3.88
N GLU A 162 -14.67 -6.96 -5.19
CA GLU A 162 -15.54 -6.06 -5.95
C GLU A 162 -17.00 -6.53 -5.97
N LYS A 163 -17.25 -7.84 -5.89
CA LYS A 163 -18.60 -8.43 -6.01
C LYS A 163 -19.41 -8.34 -4.72
N THR A 164 -18.76 -8.28 -3.56
CA THR A 164 -19.43 -8.23 -2.26
C THR A 164 -19.55 -6.82 -1.71
N ALA A 165 -19.02 -5.83 -2.43
CA ALA A 165 -19.09 -4.43 -2.06
C ALA A 165 -20.53 -3.92 -2.01
N LYS A 166 -20.82 -3.09 -1.00
CA LYS A 166 -22.13 -2.49 -0.76
C LYS A 166 -21.95 -1.00 -0.54
N ALA A 167 -22.65 -0.17 -1.31
CA ALA A 167 -22.69 1.27 -1.11
C ALA A 167 -24.09 1.71 -0.66
N LYS A 168 -24.16 2.61 0.32
CA LYS A 168 -25.40 3.21 0.81
C LYS A 168 -25.22 4.71 0.96
N PHE A 169 -26.05 5.49 0.28
CA PHE A 169 -26.07 6.93 0.46
C PHE A 169 -27.08 7.33 1.52
N LYS A 170 -26.64 8.04 2.55
CA LYS A 170 -27.50 8.60 3.59
C LYS A 170 -27.80 10.05 3.24
N VAL A 171 -29.04 10.29 2.80
CA VAL A 171 -29.51 11.64 2.42
C VAL A 171 -29.54 12.58 3.63
N ASP A 172 -29.87 12.09 4.82
CA ASP A 172 -29.96 12.88 6.05
C ASP A 172 -28.63 13.53 6.48
N THR A 173 -27.52 12.84 6.23
CA THR A 173 -26.16 13.29 6.58
C THR A 173 -25.32 13.64 5.35
N GLU A 174 -25.94 13.64 4.16
CA GLU A 174 -25.27 13.79 2.86
C GLU A 174 -23.96 12.99 2.73
N THR A 175 -23.96 11.76 3.25
CA THR A 175 -22.76 10.93 3.38
C THR A 175 -22.94 9.60 2.65
N LEU A 176 -21.98 9.24 1.81
CA LEU A 176 -21.90 7.94 1.16
C LEU A 176 -21.10 6.98 2.05
N GLU A 177 -21.74 5.88 2.46
CA GLU A 177 -21.11 4.79 3.19
C GLU A 177 -20.84 3.62 2.25
N VAL A 178 -19.57 3.37 1.94
CA VAL A 178 -19.12 2.24 1.12
C VAL A 178 -18.55 1.17 2.02
N THR A 179 -19.15 -0.01 2.03
CA THR A 179 -18.69 -1.19 2.77
C THR A 179 -18.06 -2.17 1.79
N LEU A 180 -16.78 -2.48 1.99
CA LEU A 180 -15.94 -3.33 1.15
C LEU A 180 -15.51 -4.54 1.96
N THR A 181 -15.69 -5.74 1.44
CA THR A 181 -15.14 -6.94 2.09
C THR A 181 -13.67 -7.09 1.73
N MET A 182 -12.80 -7.14 2.74
CA MET A 182 -11.37 -7.37 2.53
C MET A 182 -11.10 -8.83 2.19
N VAL A 183 -10.09 -9.08 1.37
CA VAL A 183 -9.61 -10.43 1.04
C VAL A 183 -8.16 -10.50 1.46
N ARG A 184 -7.88 -11.18 2.58
CA ARG A 184 -6.52 -11.35 3.10
C ARG A 184 -6.11 -12.82 3.09
N ASP A 185 -4.82 -13.05 2.97
CA ASP A 185 -4.27 -14.38 3.20
C ASP A 185 -4.56 -14.78 4.65
N PHE A 186 -4.97 -16.04 4.88
CA PHE A 186 -5.34 -16.59 6.19
C PHE A 186 -6.68 -16.14 6.81
N ASP A 187 -7.51 -15.38 6.10
CA ASP A 187 -8.88 -15.07 6.55
C ASP A 187 -9.70 -16.35 6.85
N PHE A 188 -9.43 -17.43 6.11
CA PHE A 188 -10.04 -18.73 6.38
C PHE A 188 -9.72 -19.24 7.78
N VAL A 189 -8.54 -18.97 8.36
CA VAL A 189 -8.18 -19.40 9.71
C VAL A 189 -8.83 -18.50 10.76
N ASN A 190 -8.89 -17.19 10.48
CA ASN A 190 -9.41 -16.19 11.41
C ASN A 190 -10.94 -16.22 11.53
N PHE A 191 -11.62 -16.70 10.48
CA PHE A 191 -13.08 -16.69 10.37
C PHE A 191 -13.69 -18.10 10.16
N SER A 192 -12.93 -19.16 10.46
CA SER A 192 -13.42 -20.56 10.53
C SER A 192 -14.35 -20.81 11.71
#